data_AF-A0A8T1H7U7-F1
#
_entry.id   AF-A0A8T1H7U7-F1
#
_cell.length_a   1.000
_cell.length_b   1.000
_cell.length_c   1.000
_cell.angle_alpha   90.00
_cell.angle_beta   90.00
_cell.angle_gamma   90.00
#
_symmetry.space_group_name_H-M   'P 1'
#
loop_
_entity.id
_entity.type
_entity.pdbx_description
1 polymer ?
#
loop_
_entity_poly.entity_id
_entity_poly.type
_entity_poly.pdbx_seq_one_letter_code
_entity_poly.pdbx_strand_id
1 'polypeptide(L)'
;MARGRRPRLNPGGGKKRNQFKTDTATYQFRQEVLQFFANHTMEETLDEKFRGADKATRETKRKTIYYWRKHCKKTELASSSSTTRAMKKLRPKGTATVLSLETDLQLVEWVNGYRAIGVPVSALMLHLKALDFAGQAGRPRAQFAASWEWRKCFMERHGMRFCAKTRQGQRSPEDSAKAVAELNAKMHATMHKLGVDVAYNADQTPIYFEYVPKRTVDKKGVRTVWVRSGGKDKERMTCMLLGDSHGLKCTHFS
;
A
#
# COMPACT_ATOMS: atom_id res chain seq x y z
N MET A 1 -5.55 -3.68 -42.08
CA MET A 1 -6.87 -3.38 -41.47
C MET A 1 -6.66 -2.66 -40.14
N ALA A 2 -7.06 -1.40 -40.04
CA ALA A 2 -6.90 -0.57 -38.84
C ALA A 2 -7.90 -1.03 -37.75
N ARG A 3 -7.40 -1.38 -36.56
CA ARG A 3 -8.25 -1.78 -35.43
C ARG A 3 -8.96 -0.54 -34.88
N GLY A 4 -10.29 -0.51 -35.00
CA GLY A 4 -11.15 0.54 -34.45
C GLY A 4 -10.96 0.69 -32.94
N ARG A 5 -10.91 1.93 -32.46
CA ARG A 5 -10.85 2.23 -31.02
C ARG A 5 -12.17 1.83 -30.37
N ARG A 6 -12.12 1.04 -29.29
CA ARG A 6 -13.30 0.75 -28.44
C ARG A 6 -13.94 2.07 -27.99
N PRO A 7 -15.27 2.24 -28.11
CA PRO A 7 -15.96 3.41 -27.61
C PRO A 7 -15.77 3.56 -26.10
N ARG A 8 -15.51 4.79 -25.64
CA ARG A 8 -15.48 5.09 -24.20
C ARG A 8 -16.91 5.08 -23.67
N LEU A 9 -17.21 4.21 -22.72
CA LEU A 9 -18.51 4.11 -22.02
C LEU A 9 -18.94 5.39 -21.28
N ASN A 10 -18.09 6.43 -21.20
CA ASN A 10 -18.42 7.73 -20.64
C ASN A 10 -17.78 8.85 -21.49
N PRO A 11 -18.57 9.77 -22.08
CA PRO A 11 -18.06 10.91 -22.84
C PRO A 11 -17.10 11.81 -22.03
N GLY A 12 -17.29 11.87 -20.70
CA GLY A 12 -16.53 12.71 -19.78
C GLY A 12 -15.32 12.08 -19.08
N GLY A 13 -15.02 10.79 -19.30
CA GLY A 13 -13.82 10.13 -18.75
C GLY A 13 -13.74 10.01 -17.22
N GLY A 14 -13.80 8.77 -16.72
CA GLY A 14 -13.42 8.43 -15.35
C GLY A 14 -14.58 8.32 -14.34
N LYS A 15 -14.37 7.50 -13.30
CA LYS A 15 -15.28 7.39 -12.15
C LYS A 15 -15.35 8.75 -11.46
N LYS A 16 -16.55 9.33 -11.35
CA LYS A 16 -16.77 10.56 -10.55
C LYS A 16 -16.14 10.34 -9.18
N ARG A 17 -15.22 11.21 -8.79
CA ARG A 17 -14.52 11.10 -7.52
C ARG A 17 -15.54 11.28 -6.39
N ASN A 18 -15.72 10.25 -5.57
CA ASN A 18 -16.58 10.34 -4.40
C ASN A 18 -16.10 11.49 -3.50
N GLN A 19 -16.91 12.54 -3.40
CA GLN A 19 -16.68 13.62 -2.46
C GLN A 19 -17.36 13.25 -1.15
N PHE A 20 -16.60 12.67 -0.23
CA PHE A 20 -17.09 12.48 1.14
C PHE A 20 -17.06 13.83 1.87
N LYS A 21 -18.18 14.55 1.86
CA LYS A 21 -18.37 15.75 2.67
C LYS A 21 -18.64 15.34 4.12
N THR A 22 -17.58 14.97 4.85
CA THR A 22 -17.69 14.69 6.30
C THR A 22 -17.30 15.95 7.06
N ASP A 23 -18.30 16.68 7.56
CA ASP A 23 -18.03 17.74 8.52
C ASP A 23 -17.82 17.14 9.92
N THR A 24 -16.55 17.00 10.28
CA THR A 24 -16.14 16.46 11.57
C THR A 24 -16.08 17.59 12.59
N ALA A 25 -16.76 17.44 13.74
CA ALA A 25 -16.71 18.42 14.81
C ALA A 25 -15.33 18.51 15.48
N THR A 26 -14.96 19.72 15.94
CA THR A 26 -13.77 19.98 16.77
C THR A 26 -13.90 19.37 18.16
N TYR A 27 -12.79 19.11 18.85
CA TYR A 27 -12.84 18.58 20.22
C TYR A 27 -13.52 19.54 21.20
N GLN A 28 -13.37 20.85 21.00
CA GLN A 28 -14.12 21.85 21.76
C GLN A 28 -15.63 21.66 21.62
N PHE A 29 -16.15 21.61 20.39
CA PHE A 29 -17.58 21.46 20.15
C PHE A 29 -18.11 20.13 20.72
N ARG A 30 -17.32 19.05 20.61
CA ARG A 30 -17.68 17.76 21.23
C ARG A 30 -17.83 17.88 22.74
N GLN A 31 -16.92 18.59 23.40
CA GLN A 31 -16.97 18.79 24.85
C GLN A 31 -18.18 19.62 25.25
N GLU A 32 -18.48 20.71 24.53
CA GLU A 32 -19.67 21.54 24.74
C GLU A 32 -20.97 20.72 24.60
N VAL A 33 -21.05 19.85 23.59
CA VAL A 33 -22.21 18.95 23.39
C VAL A 33 -22.31 17.92 24.52
N LEU A 34 -21.19 17.34 24.98
CA LEU A 34 -21.21 16.37 26.08
C LEU A 34 -21.58 17.03 27.42
N GLN A 35 -21.12 18.24 27.68
CA GLN A 35 -21.51 19.02 28.86
C GLN A 35 -23.00 19.35 28.86
N PHE A 36 -23.55 19.75 27.71
CA PHE A 36 -24.99 19.98 27.56
C PHE A 36 -25.79 18.68 27.77
N PHE A 37 -25.38 17.59 27.12
CA PHE A 37 -26.05 16.29 27.19
C PHE A 37 -25.99 15.64 28.59
N ALA A 38 -25.09 16.08 29.47
CA ALA A 38 -25.05 15.58 30.85
C ALA A 38 -26.30 15.97 31.65
N ASN A 39 -26.93 17.10 31.30
CA ASN A 39 -28.06 17.67 32.04
C ASN A 39 -29.37 17.70 31.23
N HIS A 40 -29.36 17.23 29.98
CA HIS A 40 -30.50 17.30 29.07
C HIS A 40 -30.71 15.95 28.37
N THR A 41 -31.91 15.74 27.88
CA THR A 41 -32.24 14.58 27.05
C THR A 41 -31.52 14.63 25.71
N MET A 42 -31.48 13.48 25.02
CA MET A 42 -30.88 13.39 23.69
C MET A 42 -31.64 14.26 22.67
N GLU A 43 -32.96 14.36 22.81
CA GLU A 43 -33.80 15.15 21.89
C GLU A 43 -33.53 16.64 22.04
N GLU A 44 -33.54 17.15 23.28
CA GLU A 44 -33.18 18.54 23.60
C GLU A 44 -31.76 18.88 23.14
N THR A 45 -30.81 17.95 23.30
CA THR A 45 -29.43 18.13 22.84
C THR A 45 -29.35 18.27 21.32
N LEU A 46 -30.12 17.46 20.57
CA LEU A 46 -30.17 17.53 19.13
C LEU A 46 -30.86 18.81 18.65
N ASP A 47 -31.91 19.25 19.33
CA ASP A 47 -32.61 20.49 19.03
C ASP A 47 -31.71 21.70 19.27
N GLU A 48 -30.98 21.74 20.38
CA GLU A 48 -30.15 22.89 20.73
C GLU A 48 -28.88 22.97 19.87
N LYS A 49 -28.15 21.85 19.73
CA LYS A 49 -26.81 21.84 19.11
C LYS A 49 -26.82 21.52 17.61
N PHE A 50 -27.92 21.01 17.08
CA PHE A 50 -28.06 20.61 15.67
C PHE A 50 -29.39 21.09 15.07
N ARG A 51 -29.71 22.38 15.29
CA ARG A 51 -30.90 23.07 14.74
C ARG A 51 -31.02 22.87 13.23
N GLY A 52 -32.23 22.54 12.76
CA GLY A 52 -32.53 22.36 11.34
C GLY A 52 -32.04 21.04 10.71
N ALA A 53 -31.52 20.09 11.51
CA ALA A 53 -31.15 18.78 11.01
C ALA A 53 -32.39 17.92 10.67
N ASP A 54 -32.39 17.29 9.50
CA ASP A 54 -33.41 16.31 9.12
C ASP A 54 -33.33 15.02 9.97
N LYS A 55 -34.35 14.15 9.86
CA LYS A 55 -34.44 12.93 10.68
C LYS A 55 -33.23 11.99 10.52
N ALA A 56 -32.70 11.85 9.30
CA ALA A 56 -31.56 10.98 9.02
C ALA A 56 -30.24 11.55 9.61
N THR A 57 -30.06 12.87 9.51
CA THR A 57 -28.92 13.59 10.08
C THR A 57 -28.99 13.54 11.60
N ARG A 58 -30.17 13.75 12.20
CA ARG A 58 -30.38 13.63 13.65
C ARG A 58 -29.98 12.27 14.18
N GLU A 59 -30.37 11.18 13.50
CA GLU A 59 -29.96 9.83 13.89
C GLU A 59 -28.44 9.62 13.79
N THR A 60 -27.81 10.18 12.77
CA THR A 60 -26.34 10.16 12.62
C THR A 60 -25.65 10.93 13.74
N LYS A 61 -26.17 12.12 14.11
CA LYS A 61 -25.64 12.92 15.23
C LYS A 61 -25.86 12.22 16.57
N ARG A 62 -27.02 11.60 16.80
CA ARG A 62 -27.31 10.78 18.00
C ARG A 62 -26.25 9.70 18.21
N LYS A 63 -25.98 8.89 17.17
CA LYS A 63 -24.93 7.86 17.21
C LYS A 63 -23.54 8.46 17.49
N THR A 64 -23.28 9.63 16.92
CA THR A 64 -22.01 10.35 17.09
C THR A 64 -21.83 10.86 18.53
N ILE A 65 -22.88 11.38 19.17
CA ILE A 65 -22.86 11.83 20.57
C ILE A 65 -22.60 10.65 21.50
N TYR A 66 -23.27 9.52 21.30
CA TYR A 66 -22.98 8.30 22.08
C TYR A 66 -21.54 7.81 21.89
N TYR A 67 -21.01 7.88 20.67
CA TYR A 67 -19.61 7.58 20.41
C TYR A 67 -18.66 8.53 21.17
N TRP A 68 -18.94 9.83 21.18
CA TRP A 68 -18.17 10.80 21.96
C TRP A 68 -18.27 10.54 23.47
N ARG A 69 -19.46 10.18 23.98
CA ARG A 69 -19.67 9.82 25.39
C ARG A 69 -18.84 8.60 25.78
N LYS A 70 -18.80 7.56 24.93
CA LYS A 70 -17.95 6.37 25.12
C LYS A 70 -16.46 6.74 25.19
N HIS A 71 -16.05 7.81 24.52
CA HIS A 71 -14.68 8.31 24.48
C HIS A 71 -14.53 9.69 25.17
N CYS A 72 -15.30 9.94 26.24
CA CYS A 72 -15.34 11.25 26.91
C CYS A 72 -13.97 11.70 27.42
N LYS A 73 -13.21 10.81 28.09
CA LYS A 73 -11.85 11.10 28.60
C LYS A 73 -10.92 11.65 27.53
N LYS A 74 -10.96 11.09 26.32
CA LYS A 74 -10.16 11.56 25.18
C LYS A 74 -10.60 12.93 24.71
N THR A 75 -11.91 13.18 24.71
CA THR A 75 -12.51 14.45 24.26
C THR A 75 -12.19 15.57 25.24
N GLU A 76 -12.27 15.28 26.55
CA GLU A 76 -11.94 16.21 27.62
C GLU A 76 -10.46 16.59 27.61
N LEU A 77 -9.55 15.60 27.60
CA LEU A 77 -8.11 15.83 27.47
C LEU A 77 -7.74 16.64 26.21
N ALA A 78 -8.46 16.41 25.10
CA ALA A 78 -8.22 17.12 23.85
C ALA A 78 -8.76 18.55 23.84
N SER A 79 -9.83 18.82 24.59
CA SER A 79 -10.47 20.14 24.66
C SER A 79 -9.81 21.06 25.69
N SER A 80 -9.17 20.50 26.72
CA SER A 80 -8.47 21.28 27.75
C SER A 80 -7.16 21.92 27.27
N SER A 81 -6.55 21.42 26.19
CA SER A 81 -5.34 22.01 25.60
C SER A 81 -5.67 23.02 24.49
N SER A 82 -5.06 24.20 24.58
CA SER A 82 -5.17 25.27 23.57
C SER A 82 -4.76 24.81 22.17
N THR A 83 -3.75 23.95 22.07
CA THR A 83 -3.24 23.41 20.79
C THR A 83 -4.18 22.40 20.15
N THR A 84 -4.93 21.63 20.95
CA THR A 84 -5.73 20.50 20.44
C THR A 84 -7.24 20.75 20.39
N ARG A 85 -7.76 21.75 21.10
CA ARG A 85 -9.22 22.01 21.18
C ARG A 85 -9.89 22.28 19.83
N ALA A 86 -9.19 22.97 18.93
CA ALA A 86 -9.68 23.30 17.59
C ALA A 86 -9.50 22.13 16.59
N MET A 87 -8.77 21.08 16.97
CA MET A 87 -8.54 19.94 16.07
C MET A 87 -9.80 19.09 15.90
N LYS A 88 -9.99 18.56 14.69
CA LYS A 88 -11.06 17.60 14.37
C LYS A 88 -10.64 16.14 14.60
N LYS A 89 -9.34 15.85 14.64
CA LYS A 89 -8.79 14.49 14.84
C LYS A 89 -7.46 14.57 15.58
N LEU A 90 -7.29 13.71 16.59
CA LEU A 90 -6.01 13.50 17.28
C LEU A 90 -5.42 12.15 16.93
N ARG A 91 -4.12 12.14 16.63
CA ARG A 91 -3.32 10.93 16.49
C ARG A 91 -2.67 10.59 17.83
N PRO A 92 -2.52 9.29 18.17
CA PRO A 92 -1.77 8.90 19.36
C PRO A 92 -0.34 9.46 19.33
N LYS A 93 0.16 9.88 20.50
CA LYS A 93 1.59 10.17 20.66
C LYS A 93 2.38 8.90 20.32
N GLY A 94 3.46 9.03 19.55
CA GLY A 94 4.23 7.87 19.07
C GLY A 94 3.77 7.30 17.72
N THR A 95 2.66 7.76 17.14
CA THR A 95 2.39 7.55 15.70
C THR A 95 3.22 8.53 14.87
N ALA A 96 4.54 8.54 15.09
CA ALA A 96 5.46 9.42 14.40
C ALA A 96 5.56 8.98 12.94
N THR A 97 4.87 9.70 12.05
CA THR A 97 5.03 9.55 10.60
C THR A 97 6.26 10.28 10.08
N VAL A 98 7.17 10.74 10.94
CA VAL A 98 8.33 11.53 10.54
C VAL A 98 9.49 11.17 11.47
N LEU A 99 10.62 10.81 10.87
CA LEU A 99 11.89 10.67 11.57
C LEU A 99 12.35 12.05 12.07
N SER A 100 13.39 12.14 12.91
CA SER A 100 14.03 13.43 13.15
C SER A 100 14.58 13.97 11.83
N LEU A 101 14.74 15.29 11.71
CA LEU A 101 15.28 15.91 10.50
C LEU A 101 16.64 15.31 10.13
N GLU A 102 17.50 15.09 11.13
CA GLU A 102 18.82 14.48 10.96
C GLU A 102 18.72 13.07 10.35
N THR A 103 17.92 12.18 10.94
CA THR A 103 17.74 10.81 10.43
C THR A 103 17.06 10.80 9.04
N ASP A 104 16.14 11.73 8.79
CA ASP A 104 15.48 11.90 7.48
C ASP A 104 16.51 12.30 6.41
N LEU A 105 17.46 13.20 6.74
CA LEU A 105 18.53 13.63 5.84
C LEU A 105 19.59 12.54 5.62
N GLN A 106 19.99 11.81 6.66
CA GLN A 106 20.88 10.64 6.52
C GLN A 106 20.30 9.61 5.55
N LEU A 107 18.98 9.38 5.60
CA LEU A 107 18.32 8.47 4.67
C LEU A 107 18.32 9.01 3.23
N VAL A 108 18.17 10.33 3.06
CA VAL A 108 18.27 10.99 1.74
C VAL A 108 19.68 10.86 1.18
N GLU A 109 20.71 11.10 1.99
CA GLU A 109 22.11 10.93 1.62
C GLU A 109 22.40 9.49 1.19
N TRP A 110 21.94 8.51 1.97
CA TRP A 110 22.06 7.10 1.62
C TRP A 110 21.40 6.77 0.27
N VAL A 111 20.18 7.27 0.01
CA VAL A 111 19.51 7.09 -1.30
C VAL A 111 20.32 7.73 -2.42
N ASN A 112 20.84 8.94 -2.20
CA ASN A 112 21.62 9.67 -3.21
C ASN A 112 22.97 9.02 -3.49
N GLY A 113 23.64 8.45 -2.49
CA GLY A 113 24.89 7.71 -2.65
C GLY A 113 24.71 6.51 -3.57
N TYR A 114 23.68 5.68 -3.34
CA TYR A 114 23.34 4.56 -4.23
C TYR A 114 23.02 5.03 -5.65
N ARG A 115 22.27 6.13 -5.78
CA ARG A 115 21.95 6.72 -7.09
C ARG A 115 23.18 7.25 -7.82
N ALA A 116 24.14 7.86 -7.13
CA ALA A 116 25.37 8.39 -7.72
C ALA A 116 26.22 7.28 -8.35
N ILE A 117 26.25 6.10 -7.75
CA ILE A 117 26.92 4.92 -8.30
C ILE A 117 26.01 4.08 -9.22
N GLY A 118 24.79 4.54 -9.51
CA GLY A 118 23.83 3.87 -10.38
C GLY A 118 23.24 2.57 -9.82
N VAL A 119 23.37 2.31 -8.53
CA VAL A 119 22.77 1.12 -7.89
C VAL A 119 21.31 1.44 -7.53
N PRO A 120 20.35 0.57 -7.90
CA PRO A 120 18.94 0.85 -7.70
C PRO A 120 18.54 0.71 -6.22
N VAL A 121 17.68 1.61 -5.76
CA VAL A 121 17.08 1.55 -4.43
C VAL A 121 15.63 1.08 -4.56
N SER A 122 15.37 -0.16 -4.14
CA SER A 122 14.03 -0.71 -4.15
C SER A 122 13.17 -0.19 -2.99
N ALA A 123 11.86 -0.42 -3.08
CA ALA A 123 10.92 -0.04 -2.04
C ALA A 123 11.11 -0.80 -0.73
N LEU A 124 11.65 -2.02 -0.80
CA LEU A 124 12.01 -2.84 0.35
C LEU A 124 13.32 -2.36 0.97
N MET A 125 14.34 -2.07 0.15
CA MET A 125 15.61 -1.54 0.64
C MET A 125 15.41 -0.23 1.41
N LEU A 126 14.63 0.71 0.86
CA LEU A 126 14.30 1.96 1.53
C LEU A 126 13.56 1.73 2.86
N HIS A 127 12.63 0.77 2.90
CA HIS A 127 11.90 0.42 4.11
C HIS A 127 12.82 -0.15 5.19
N LEU A 128 13.65 -1.15 4.84
CA LEU A 128 14.59 -1.76 5.78
C LEU A 128 15.61 -0.75 6.30
N LYS A 129 16.14 0.10 5.42
CA LYS A 129 17.11 1.11 5.82
C LYS A 129 16.51 2.20 6.71
N ALA A 130 15.28 2.60 6.45
CA ALA A 130 14.56 3.52 7.33
C ALA A 130 14.35 2.93 8.74
N LEU A 131 14.04 1.63 8.84
CA LEU A 131 13.90 0.96 10.13
C LEU A 131 15.24 0.87 10.88
N ASP A 132 16.32 0.57 10.16
CA ASP A 132 17.68 0.52 10.70
C ASP A 132 18.09 1.88 11.30
N PHE A 133 17.99 2.95 10.51
CA PHE A 133 18.29 4.30 10.96
C PHE A 133 17.38 4.80 12.08
N ALA A 134 16.09 4.44 12.05
CA ALA A 134 15.19 4.73 13.16
C ALA A 134 15.63 4.03 14.45
N GLY A 135 16.01 2.75 14.37
CA GLY A 135 16.51 1.98 15.50
C GLY A 135 17.77 2.60 16.12
N GLN A 136 18.72 3.00 15.28
CA GLN A 136 19.95 3.70 15.70
C GLN A 136 19.65 5.04 16.37
N ALA A 137 18.61 5.75 15.90
CA ALA A 137 18.11 6.99 16.52
C ALA A 137 17.19 6.76 17.74
N GLY A 138 17.16 5.55 18.31
CA GLY A 138 16.38 5.22 19.51
C GLY A 138 14.88 5.06 19.26
N ARG A 139 14.44 4.89 18.01
CA ARG A 139 13.04 4.62 17.64
C ARG A 139 12.86 3.15 17.26
N PRO A 140 12.42 2.29 18.20
CA PRO A 140 12.20 0.88 17.90
C PRO A 140 11.06 0.66 16.90
N ARG A 141 11.02 -0.51 16.26
CA ARG A 141 10.00 -0.89 15.25
C ARG A 141 8.55 -0.69 15.71
N ALA A 142 8.28 -0.87 17.00
CA ALA A 142 6.94 -0.64 17.57
C ALA A 142 6.48 0.83 17.47
N GLN A 143 7.43 1.77 17.45
CA GLN A 143 7.16 3.21 17.34
C GLN A 143 7.30 3.73 15.90
N PHE A 144 8.16 3.11 15.10
CA PHE A 144 8.36 3.46 13.70
C PHE A 144 8.32 2.23 12.80
N ALA A 145 7.24 2.10 12.03
CA ALA A 145 7.00 0.97 11.16
C ALA A 145 7.48 1.19 9.71
N ALA A 146 8.04 2.36 9.37
CA ALA A 146 8.35 2.74 8.00
C ALA A 146 7.20 2.42 7.01
N SER A 147 5.97 2.77 7.39
CA SER A 147 4.75 2.35 6.68
C SER A 147 4.71 2.87 5.23
N TRP A 148 3.76 2.33 4.45
CA TRP A 148 3.54 2.79 3.09
C TRP A 148 3.24 4.30 3.02
N GLU A 149 2.41 4.82 3.94
CA GLU A 149 2.07 6.24 4.03
C GLU A 149 3.30 7.07 4.38
N TRP A 150 4.11 6.64 5.35
CA TRP A 150 5.37 7.30 5.68
C TRP A 150 6.27 7.38 4.45
N ARG A 151 6.49 6.26 3.75
CA ARG A 151 7.35 6.18 2.57
C ARG A 151 6.84 7.11 1.47
N LYS A 152 5.52 7.15 1.25
CA LYS A 152 4.90 8.08 0.30
C LYS A 152 5.21 9.53 0.66
N CYS A 153 4.99 9.92 1.91
CA CYS A 153 5.26 11.29 2.38
C CYS A 153 6.76 11.63 2.32
N PHE A 154 7.64 10.71 2.71
CA PHE A 154 9.10 10.87 2.61
C PHE A 154 9.52 11.17 1.17
N MET A 155 9.06 10.35 0.22
CA MET A 155 9.36 10.57 -1.19
C MET A 155 8.79 11.89 -1.71
N GLU A 156 7.57 12.27 -1.32
CA GLU A 156 6.97 13.54 -1.72
C GLU A 156 7.75 14.74 -1.18
N ARG A 157 8.16 14.72 0.11
CA ARG A 157 8.96 15.78 0.73
C ARG A 157 10.29 16.00 0.02
N HIS A 158 10.96 14.92 -0.37
CA HIS A 158 12.30 14.97 -0.97
C HIS A 158 12.29 14.92 -2.51
N GLY A 159 11.12 15.10 -3.13
CA GLY A 159 11.00 15.14 -4.60
C GLY A 159 11.40 13.84 -5.28
N MET A 160 11.24 12.70 -4.62
CA MET A 160 11.58 11.37 -5.12
C MET A 160 10.34 10.63 -5.65
N ARG A 161 10.54 9.68 -6.58
CA ARG A 161 9.51 8.76 -7.08
C ARG A 161 10.10 7.42 -7.46
N PHE A 162 9.28 6.36 -7.40
CA PHE A 162 9.63 5.09 -8.00
C PHE A 162 9.45 5.14 -9.51
N CYS A 163 10.55 4.98 -10.23
CA CYS A 163 10.60 4.82 -11.67
C CYS A 163 10.65 3.33 -12.02
N ALA A 164 9.97 2.92 -13.08
CA ALA A 164 9.94 1.53 -13.53
C ALA A 164 10.77 1.35 -14.81
N LYS A 165 11.47 0.22 -14.94
CA LYS A 165 12.11 -0.19 -16.20
C LYS A 165 11.01 -0.40 -17.26
N THR A 166 11.14 0.23 -18.43
CA THR A 166 10.11 0.15 -19.48
C THR A 166 10.45 -0.98 -20.47
N ARG A 167 9.64 -2.07 -20.51
CA ARG A 167 9.54 -2.99 -21.66
C ARG A 167 8.20 -3.77 -21.68
N GLN A 168 7.85 -4.26 -22.88
CA GLN A 168 6.54 -4.62 -23.45
C GLN A 168 5.75 -5.81 -22.84
N GLY A 169 4.48 -5.89 -23.22
CA GLY A 169 3.36 -6.56 -22.53
C GLY A 169 3.27 -8.09 -22.62
N GLN A 170 2.60 -8.65 -21.62
CA GLN A 170 2.20 -10.06 -21.55
C GLN A 170 0.75 -10.25 -22.01
N ARG A 171 0.43 -11.47 -22.49
CA ARG A 171 -0.93 -11.91 -22.84
C ARG A 171 -1.88 -11.82 -21.63
N SER A 172 -3.18 -11.74 -21.90
CA SER A 172 -4.20 -11.56 -20.88
C SER A 172 -4.25 -12.75 -19.90
N PRO A 173 -4.58 -12.54 -18.62
CA PRO A 173 -4.72 -13.63 -17.64
C PRO A 173 -5.81 -14.65 -18.01
N GLU A 174 -6.90 -14.22 -18.66
CA GLU A 174 -8.02 -15.08 -19.04
C GLU A 174 -7.62 -16.09 -20.13
N ASP A 175 -6.85 -15.66 -21.14
CA ASP A 175 -6.34 -16.54 -22.19
C ASP A 175 -5.37 -17.59 -21.64
N SER A 176 -4.64 -17.25 -20.57
CA SER A 176 -3.70 -18.19 -19.93
C SER A 176 -4.40 -19.28 -19.12
N ALA A 177 -5.48 -18.94 -18.41
CA ALA A 177 -6.25 -19.92 -17.63
C ALA A 177 -6.96 -20.95 -18.51
N LYS A 178 -7.52 -20.50 -19.65
CA LYS A 178 -8.17 -21.40 -20.62
C LYS A 178 -7.19 -22.38 -21.25
N ALA A 179 -5.99 -21.91 -21.62
CA ALA A 179 -4.94 -22.75 -22.18
C ALA A 179 -4.46 -23.84 -21.20
N VAL A 180 -4.39 -23.53 -19.90
CA VAL A 180 -4.03 -24.50 -18.85
C VAL A 180 -5.10 -25.59 -18.71
N ALA A 181 -6.38 -25.21 -18.70
CA ALA A 181 -7.49 -26.17 -18.58
C ALA A 181 -7.55 -27.14 -19.77
N GLU A 182 -7.39 -26.62 -20.99
CA GLU A 182 -7.37 -27.44 -22.22
C GLU A 182 -6.17 -28.40 -22.27
N LEU A 183 -5.01 -27.96 -21.77
CA LEU A 183 -3.81 -28.79 -21.68
C LEU A 183 -3.99 -29.93 -20.67
N ASN A 184 -4.51 -29.62 -19.47
CA ASN A 184 -4.76 -30.62 -18.43
C ASN A 184 -5.74 -31.70 -18.90
N ALA A 185 -6.84 -31.30 -19.56
CA ALA A 185 -7.83 -32.24 -20.10
C ALA A 185 -7.21 -33.22 -21.11
N LYS A 186 -6.35 -32.71 -22.02
CA LYS A 186 -5.63 -33.54 -23.01
C LYS A 186 -4.62 -34.49 -22.35
N MET A 187 -3.93 -34.02 -21.31
CA MET A 187 -2.97 -34.82 -20.55
C MET A 187 -3.67 -36.00 -19.87
N HIS A 188 -4.75 -35.76 -19.13
CA HIS A 188 -5.50 -36.82 -18.44
C HIS A 188 -6.07 -37.88 -19.40
N ALA A 189 -6.63 -37.45 -20.54
CA ALA A 189 -7.13 -38.38 -21.56
C ALA A 189 -6.02 -39.28 -22.12
N THR A 190 -4.82 -38.73 -22.28
CA THR A 190 -3.65 -39.45 -22.80
C THR A 190 -3.08 -40.42 -21.77
N MET A 191 -3.01 -40.01 -20.49
CA MET A 191 -2.60 -40.87 -19.37
C MET A 191 -3.52 -42.10 -19.25
N HIS A 192 -4.84 -41.89 -19.32
CA HIS A 192 -5.82 -42.99 -19.28
C HIS A 192 -5.65 -43.94 -20.48
N LYS A 193 -5.43 -43.41 -21.69
CA LYS A 193 -5.24 -44.24 -22.89
C LYS A 193 -3.98 -45.12 -22.82
N LEU A 194 -2.91 -44.60 -22.20
CA LEU A 194 -1.61 -45.28 -22.11
C LEU A 194 -1.45 -46.13 -20.84
N GLY A 195 -2.44 -46.13 -19.93
CA GLY A 195 -2.34 -46.82 -18.64
C GLY A 195 -1.25 -46.22 -17.74
N VAL A 196 -1.02 -44.91 -17.81
CA VAL A 196 0.00 -44.20 -17.03
C VAL A 196 -0.63 -43.64 -15.76
N ASP A 197 -0.20 -44.14 -14.61
CA ASP A 197 -0.71 -43.71 -13.30
C ASP A 197 -0.15 -42.35 -12.87
N VAL A 198 1.12 -42.07 -13.17
CA VAL A 198 1.82 -40.84 -12.78
C VAL A 198 2.60 -40.27 -13.95
N ALA A 199 2.36 -39.00 -14.28
CA ALA A 199 3.14 -38.27 -15.27
C ALA A 199 4.06 -37.26 -14.57
N TYR A 200 5.32 -37.19 -14.99
CA TYR A 200 6.27 -36.22 -14.48
C TYR A 200 6.49 -35.11 -15.51
N ASN A 201 6.36 -33.86 -15.09
CA ASN A 201 6.77 -32.70 -15.87
C ASN A 201 8.13 -32.21 -15.36
N ALA A 202 9.12 -32.23 -16.25
CA ALA A 202 10.42 -31.63 -16.01
C ALA A 202 10.51 -30.33 -16.82
N ASP A 203 10.75 -29.20 -16.14
CA ASP A 203 10.97 -27.93 -16.82
C ASP A 203 12.28 -27.28 -16.37
N GLN A 204 12.94 -26.62 -17.32
CA GLN A 204 14.17 -25.87 -17.11
C GLN A 204 13.83 -24.41 -16.79
N THR A 205 13.96 -24.03 -15.52
CA THR A 205 13.76 -22.66 -15.08
C THR A 205 15.09 -21.93 -14.92
N PRO A 206 15.24 -20.72 -15.49
CA PRO A 206 16.43 -19.91 -15.27
C PRO A 206 16.42 -19.26 -13.88
N ILE A 207 17.48 -19.50 -13.12
CA ILE A 207 17.83 -18.79 -11.89
C ILE A 207 18.89 -17.75 -12.25
N TYR A 208 18.51 -16.47 -12.27
CA TYR A 208 19.42 -15.37 -12.62
C TYR A 208 20.40 -15.07 -11.48
N PHE A 209 21.67 -14.84 -11.80
CA PHE A 209 22.70 -14.51 -10.80
C PHE A 209 22.57 -13.07 -10.28
N GLU A 210 22.08 -12.16 -11.11
CA GLU A 210 21.88 -10.75 -10.76
C GLU A 210 20.39 -10.39 -10.88
N TYR A 211 19.79 -9.93 -9.77
CA TYR A 211 18.40 -9.47 -9.76
C TYR A 211 18.34 -7.97 -9.54
N VAL A 212 18.37 -7.21 -10.63
CA VAL A 212 18.19 -5.76 -10.61
C VAL A 212 16.71 -5.42 -10.36
N PRO A 213 16.34 -4.69 -9.28
CA PRO A 213 14.97 -4.30 -9.00
C PRO A 213 14.26 -3.63 -10.19
N LYS A 214 13.04 -4.10 -10.49
CA LYS A 214 12.21 -3.54 -11.59
C LYS A 214 11.82 -2.07 -11.40
N ARG A 215 11.81 -1.61 -10.15
CA ARG A 215 11.50 -0.24 -9.76
C ARG A 215 12.56 0.28 -8.81
N THR A 216 13.00 1.51 -9.06
CA THR A 216 14.01 2.19 -8.23
C THR A 216 13.56 3.61 -7.88
N VAL A 217 14.03 4.12 -6.74
CA VAL A 217 13.84 5.52 -6.35
C VAL A 217 14.70 6.44 -7.22
N ASP A 218 14.09 7.46 -7.81
CA ASP A 218 14.78 8.51 -8.55
C ASP A 218 14.11 9.89 -8.33
N LYS A 219 14.75 10.96 -8.80
CA LYS A 219 14.20 12.32 -8.81
C LYS A 219 12.91 12.35 -9.63
N LYS A 220 11.91 13.06 -9.12
CA LYS A 220 10.65 13.32 -9.82
C LYS A 220 10.93 14.07 -11.13
N GLY A 221 10.39 13.56 -12.24
CA GLY A 221 10.50 14.18 -13.57
C GLY A 221 11.65 13.66 -14.43
N VAL A 222 12.46 12.72 -13.92
CA VAL A 222 13.51 12.08 -14.72
C VAL A 222 12.90 11.21 -15.81
N ARG A 223 13.28 11.46 -17.07
CA ARG A 223 12.81 10.72 -18.25
C ARG A 223 13.48 9.35 -18.40
N THR A 224 14.75 9.25 -18.02
CA THR A 224 15.58 8.06 -18.19
C THR A 224 16.38 7.81 -16.93
N VAL A 225 16.21 6.63 -16.33
CA VAL A 225 16.93 6.22 -15.12
C VAL A 225 18.05 5.27 -15.52
N TRP A 226 19.30 5.69 -15.28
CA TRP A 226 20.47 4.86 -15.52
C TRP A 226 20.70 3.95 -14.31
N VAL A 227 20.68 2.65 -14.54
CA VAL A 227 20.95 1.63 -13.52
C VAL A 227 22.17 0.85 -13.97
N ARG A 228 23.22 0.83 -13.14
CA ARG A 228 24.35 -0.06 -13.33
C ARG A 228 23.87 -1.49 -13.07
N SER A 229 24.11 -2.32 -14.07
CA SER A 229 23.96 -3.78 -14.01
C SER A 229 25.35 -4.34 -14.31
N GLY A 230 25.69 -5.48 -13.73
CA GLY A 230 26.92 -6.21 -14.04
C GLY A 230 26.96 -6.73 -15.49
N GLY A 231 25.94 -6.44 -16.31
CA GLY A 231 25.79 -6.99 -17.67
C GLY A 231 25.37 -8.46 -17.65
N LYS A 232 25.19 -9.01 -16.45
CA LYS A 232 24.86 -10.41 -16.15
C LYS A 232 23.38 -10.60 -15.85
N ASP A 233 22.54 -9.58 -16.13
CA ASP A 233 21.06 -9.65 -16.10
C ASP A 233 20.49 -10.88 -16.86
N LYS A 234 21.28 -11.46 -17.77
CA LYS A 234 20.94 -12.68 -18.54
C LYS A 234 21.76 -13.91 -18.15
N GLU A 235 22.84 -13.76 -17.38
CA GLU A 235 23.55 -14.92 -16.83
C GLU A 235 22.62 -15.59 -15.82
N ARG A 236 22.45 -16.89 -16.00
CA ARG A 236 21.52 -17.69 -15.22
C ARG A 236 22.07 -19.10 -15.09
N MET A 237 21.87 -19.69 -13.93
CA MET A 237 21.92 -21.14 -13.79
C MET A 237 20.57 -21.69 -14.24
N THR A 238 20.57 -22.78 -14.99
CA THR A 238 19.34 -23.48 -15.32
C THR A 238 19.08 -24.53 -14.24
N CYS A 239 17.98 -24.38 -13.50
CA CYS A 239 17.51 -25.39 -12.57
C CYS A 239 16.44 -26.24 -13.26
N MET A 240 16.56 -27.55 -13.17
CA MET A 240 15.49 -28.47 -13.57
C MET A 240 14.55 -28.66 -12.39
N LEU A 241 13.28 -28.34 -12.58
CA LEU A 241 12.22 -28.62 -11.62
C LEU A 241 11.41 -29.79 -12.12
N LEU A 242 11.20 -30.78 -11.26
CA LEU A 242 10.37 -31.95 -11.52
C LEU A 242 9.13 -31.87 -10.65
N GLY A 243 7.96 -32.06 -11.24
CA GLY A 243 6.70 -32.20 -10.53
C GLY A 243 5.89 -33.35 -11.12
N ASP A 244 5.16 -34.05 -10.27
CA ASP A 244 4.26 -35.10 -10.72
C ASP A 244 2.86 -34.57 -11.09
N SER A 245 2.04 -35.44 -11.68
CA SER A 245 0.66 -35.16 -12.07
C SER A 245 -0.29 -34.91 -10.89
N HIS A 246 0.15 -35.16 -9.66
CA HIS A 246 -0.60 -34.87 -8.43
C HIS A 246 -0.21 -33.52 -7.81
N GLY A 247 0.75 -32.81 -8.41
CA GLY A 247 1.20 -31.50 -7.95
C GLY A 247 2.26 -31.57 -6.85
N LEU A 248 2.84 -32.74 -6.58
CA LEU A 248 3.98 -32.89 -5.69
C LEU A 248 5.26 -32.44 -6.41
N LYS A 249 5.99 -31.54 -5.75
CA LYS A 249 7.29 -31.09 -6.20
C LYS A 249 8.34 -32.11 -5.74
N CYS A 250 9.02 -32.74 -6.68
CA CYS A 250 10.10 -33.66 -6.36
C CYS A 250 11.32 -32.85 -5.89
N THR A 251 11.82 -33.14 -4.69
CA THR A 251 13.08 -32.59 -4.20
C THR A 251 14.24 -33.21 -4.98
N HIS A 252 15.31 -32.44 -5.21
CA HIS A 252 16.46 -32.95 -5.94
C HIS A 252 17.06 -34.14 -5.18
N PHE A 253 17.46 -35.19 -5.91
CA PHE A 253 18.10 -36.39 -5.37
C PHE A 253 19.20 -36.01 -4.37
N SER A 254 19.03 -36.43 -3.11
CA SER A 254 20.05 -36.41 -2.06
C SER A 254 21.02 -37.55 -2.23
#